data_AF-A0A1H8G7P0-F1
#
_entry.id   AF-A0A1H8G7P0-F1
#
_cell.length_a   1.000
_cell.length_b   1.000
_cell.length_c   1.000
_cell.angle_alpha   90.00
_cell.angle_beta   90.00
_cell.angle_gamma   90.00
#
_symmetry.space_group_name_H-M   'P 1'
#
loop_
_entity.id
_entity.type
_entity.pdbx_description
1 polymer ?
#
loop_
_entity_poly.entity_id
_entity_poly.type
_entity_poly.pdbx_seq_one_letter_code
_entity_poly.pdbx_strand_id
1 'polypeptide(L)' 'MEERLRFVARLLEGEGMSDVCRALGISRKTGYKTFNRYRTTVWRH' A
#
# COMPACT_ATOMS: atom_id res chain seq x y z
N MET A 1 -2.92 -0.40 12.61
CA MET A 1 -2.64 -1.63 11.82
C MET A 1 -3.59 -1.74 10.63
N GLU A 2 -4.88 -1.41 10.81
CA GLU A 2 -5.91 -1.50 9.77
C GLU A 2 -5.67 -0.63 8.52
N GLU A 3 -5.21 0.62 8.67
CA GLU A 3 -5.00 1.50 7.51
C GLU A 3 -3.96 0.96 6.51
N ARG A 4 -2.94 0.26 7.00
CA ARG A 4 -1.93 -0.40 6.15
C ARG A 4 -2.49 -1.61 5.44
N LEU A 5 -3.35 -2.39 6.10
CA LEU A 5 -4.02 -3.54 5.49
C LEU A 5 -5.02 -3.07 4.42
N ARG A 6 -5.81 -2.03 4.70
CA ARG A 6 -6.71 -1.41 3.73
C ARG A 6 -5.93 -0.83 2.54
N PHE A 7 -4.79 -0.19 2.79
CA PHE A 7 -3.89 0.30 1.72
C PHE A 7 -3.44 -0.83 0.80
N VAL A 8 -2.93 -1.93 1.35
CA VAL A 8 -2.44 -3.07 0.55
C VAL A 8 -3.60 -3.76 -0.16
N ALA A 9 -4.74 -3.97 0.49
CA ALA A 9 -5.91 -4.59 -0.11
C ALA A 9 -6.38 -3.82 -1.36
N ARG A 10 -6.55 -2.50 -1.27
CA ARG A 10 -6.97 -1.67 -2.41
C ARG A 10 -5.99 -1.72 -3.58
N LEU A 11 -4.68 -1.74 -3.31
CA LEU A 11 -3.67 -1.93 -4.35
C LEU A 11 -3.74 -3.32 -5.00
N LEU A 12 -4.05 -4.37 -4.23
CA LEU A 12 -4.21 -5.73 -4.76
C LEU A 12 -5.49 -5.88 -5.59
N GLU A 13 -6.55 -5.13 -5.26
CA GLU A 13 -7.79 -5.02 -6.05
C GLU A 13 -7.61 -4.23 -7.36
N GLY A 14 -6.40 -3.70 -7.61
CA GLY A 14 -6.04 -3.02 -8.87
C GLY A 14 -6.17 -1.50 -8.84
N GLU A 15 -6.45 -0.88 -7.68
CA GLU A 15 -6.46 0.57 -7.57
C GLU A 15 -5.07 1.18 -7.76
N GLY A 16 -5.03 2.39 -8.34
CA GLY A 16 -3.79 3.13 -8.56
C GLY A 16 -3.16 3.66 -7.27
N MET A 17 -1.83 3.63 -7.19
CA MET A 17 -1.06 4.14 -6.04
C MET A 17 -1.44 5.57 -5.64
N SER A 18 -1.67 6.45 -6.62
CA SER A 18 -2.01 7.84 -6.38
C SER A 18 -3.38 8.00 -5.70
N ASP A 19 -4.37 7.21 -6.13
CA ASP A 19 -5.75 7.30 -5.63
C ASP A 19 -5.87 6.73 -4.22
N VAL A 20 -5.21 5.60 -3.96
CA VAL A 20 -5.14 5.00 -2.63
C VAL A 20 -4.41 5.92 -1.64
N CYS A 21 -3.29 6.53 -2.05
CA CYS A 21 -2.57 7.50 -1.21
C CYS A 21 -3.42 8.74 -0.89
N ARG A 22 -4.15 9.27 -1.88
CA ARG A 22 -5.04 10.43 -1.70
C ARG A 22 -6.19 10.11 -0.74
N ALA A 23 -6.82 8.96 -0.90
CA ALA A 23 -7.94 8.53 -0.07
C ALA A 23 -7.54 8.28 1.40
N LEU A 24 -6.28 7.93 1.65
CA LEU A 24 -5.73 7.68 2.99
C LEU A 24 -4.96 8.87 3.57
N GLY A 25 -4.91 10.01 2.86
CA GLY A 25 -4.18 11.20 3.33
C GLY A 25 -2.67 11.01 3.49
N ILE A 26 -2.08 10.05 2.78
CA ILE A 26 -0.63 9.76 2.86
C ILE A 26 0.12 10.22 1.62
N SER A 27 1.42 10.50 1.80
CA SER A 27 2.30 10.76 0.67
C SER A 27 2.55 9.49 -0.16
N ARG A 28 2.76 9.66 -1.47
CA ARG A 28 3.17 8.57 -2.37
C ARG A 28 4.46 7.88 -1.90
N LYS A 29 5.42 8.63 -1.34
CA LYS A 29 6.67 8.08 -0.78
C LYS A 29 6.38 7.09 0.35
N THR A 30 5.43 7.44 1.24
CA THR A 30 4.97 6.56 2.32
C THR A 30 4.26 5.33 1.76
N GLY A 31 3.43 5.50 0.73
CA GLY A 31 2.75 4.42 0.03
C GLY A 31 3.74 3.39 -0.54
N TYR A 32 4.72 3.83 -1.32
CA TYR A 32 5.75 2.95 -1.89
C TYR A 32 6.58 2.24 -0.81
N LYS A 33 6.96 2.91 0.29
CA LYS A 33 7.70 2.27 1.40
C LYS A 33 6.88 1.15 2.05
N THR A 34 5.58 1.37 2.22
CA THR A 34 4.66 0.39 2.81
C THR A 34 4.46 -0.81 1.88
N PHE A 35 4.21 -0.55 0.60
CA PHE A 35 4.05 -1.60 -0.41
C PHE A 35 5.32 -2.43 -0.60
N ASN A 36 6.49 -1.78 -0.66
CA ASN A 36 7.76 -2.49 -0.79
C ASN A 36 8.03 -3.38 0.42
N ARG A 37 7.70 -2.92 1.64
CA ARG A 37 7.82 -3.75 2.85
C ARG A 37 6.91 -4.96 2.81
N TYR A 38 5.66 -4.79 2.36
CA TYR A 38 4.73 -5.91 2.15
C TYR A 38 5.31 -6.92 1.16
N ARG A 39 5.86 -6.45 0.02
CA ARG A 39 6.51 -7.31 -0.96
C ARG A 39 7.70 -8.08 -0.37
N THR A 40 8.61 -7.41 0.34
CA THR A 40 9.78 -8.07 0.94
C THR A 40 9.41 -9.11 1.99
N THR A 41 8.30 -8.95 2.71
CA THR A 41 7.85 -9.91 3.73
C THR A 41 7.07 -11.08 3.15
N VAL A 42 6.13 -10.82 2.24
CA VAL A 42 5.20 -11.86 1.74
C VAL A 42 5.77 -12.63 0.57
N TRP A 43 6.57 -12.00 -0.30
CA TRP A 43 7.10 -12.63 -1.52
C TRP A 43 8.47 -13.30 -1.33
N ARG A 44 8.88 -13.52 -0.08
CA ARG A 44 10.17 -14.17 0.23
C ARG A 44 10.03 -15.69 0.45
N HIS A 45 8.83 -16.24 0.29
CA HIS A 45 8.51 -17.67 0.26
C HIS A 45 7.63 -17.94 -0.95
#